data_AF-A0A536R5W4-F1
#
_entry.id   AF-A0A536R5W4-F1
#
_cell.length_a   1.000
_cell.length_b   1.000
_cell.length_c   1.000
_cell.angle_alpha   90.00
_cell.angle_beta   90.00
_cell.angle_gamma   90.00
#
_symmetry.space_group_name_H-M   'P 1'
#
loop_
_entity.id
_entity.type
_entity.pdbx_description
1 polymer ?
#
loop_
_entity_poly.entity_id
_entity_poly.type
_entity_poly.pdbx_seq_one_letter_code
_entity_poly.pdbx_strand_id
1 'polypeptide(L)'
;DHLTFTYLLRYVDDPAATMRELVRVVRPGGRIVALDFGLPGNSVLRLLWRIYTRIGLPAIGLAISKHWAGVGRFLGPSIERFDREYGVDIKRDWTDAGLGEICVDRMSFGAGVVISAVKAGATEGPRATGSRLRRPEPGGPRREQRVSVAPAFYALEGGGWRDYWTLLHPPYTLWHLSYVLLGAALAPMPDPRIVAGALIAFFLAVGVASHAFDELQGRPLGTRIPSSVLLALGSLALIGAVALGIAAAAMLGPWFLAIVVIGALLVVSYGLEIPIVHSDIGFALAWGGFPVLASAAANGAAPLPTIVAAVGATLLSLAQRRLSTPVRRIRRKALEVSGTVRFRDGTTEGLDRGALIAGPEAGLRLLWLAMVALSIGALAARWSG
;
A
#
# COMPACT_ATOMS: atom_id res chain seq x y z
N ASP A 1 -25.32 5.27 21.28
CA ASP A 1 -24.46 6.42 20.90
C ASP A 1 -23.88 6.26 19.51
N HIS A 2 -23.38 5.08 19.13
CA HIS A 2 -22.93 4.79 17.76
C HIS A 2 -23.34 3.38 17.31
N LEU A 3 -23.47 3.19 15.99
CA LEU A 3 -23.71 1.88 15.37
C LEU A 3 -22.78 1.70 14.17
N THR A 4 -22.07 0.58 14.13
CA THR A 4 -21.16 0.21 13.04
C THR A 4 -21.49 -1.18 12.53
N PHE A 5 -21.49 -1.38 11.22
CA PHE A 5 -21.59 -2.70 10.62
C PHE A 5 -20.87 -2.78 9.29
N THR A 6 -20.53 -4.01 8.89
CA THR A 6 -19.85 -4.28 7.62
C THR A 6 -20.59 -5.38 6.88
N TYR A 7 -20.81 -5.19 5.58
CA TYR A 7 -21.20 -6.24 4.64
C TYR A 7 -22.53 -6.90 4.98
N LEU A 8 -23.52 -6.12 5.45
CA LEU A 8 -24.79 -6.63 5.97
C LEU A 8 -25.92 -6.57 4.93
N LEU A 9 -26.07 -5.44 4.25
CA LEU A 9 -27.32 -5.11 3.54
C LEU A 9 -27.57 -6.04 2.34
N ARG A 10 -26.52 -6.65 1.80
CA ARG A 10 -26.66 -7.64 0.71
C ARG A 10 -27.17 -9.03 1.14
N TYR A 11 -27.24 -9.31 2.43
CA TYR A 11 -27.64 -10.62 2.97
C TYR A 11 -29.03 -10.61 3.61
N VAL A 12 -29.74 -9.49 3.54
CA VAL A 12 -31.09 -9.34 4.06
C VAL A 12 -32.08 -9.19 2.90
N ASP A 13 -33.28 -9.74 3.07
CA ASP A 13 -34.30 -9.72 2.03
C ASP A 13 -34.88 -8.31 1.81
N ASP A 14 -34.97 -7.50 2.87
CA ASP A 14 -35.41 -6.11 2.81
C ASP A 14 -34.36 -5.18 3.46
N PRO A 15 -33.41 -4.67 2.66
CA PRO A 15 -32.41 -3.70 3.12
C PRO A 15 -33.04 -2.43 3.70
N ALA A 16 -34.17 -1.95 3.15
CA ALA A 16 -34.80 -0.72 3.61
C ALA A 16 -35.45 -0.88 4.99
N ALA A 17 -36.15 -1.99 5.23
CA ALA A 17 -36.64 -2.33 6.57
C ALA A 17 -35.49 -2.52 7.57
N THR A 18 -34.43 -3.19 7.13
CA THR A 18 -33.23 -3.37 7.96
C THR A 18 -32.61 -2.02 8.34
N MET A 19 -32.48 -1.09 7.39
CA MET A 19 -32.00 0.27 7.66
C MET A 19 -32.88 0.99 8.68
N ARG A 20 -34.22 0.92 8.57
CA ARG A 20 -35.13 1.52 9.56
C ARG A 20 -34.94 0.95 10.96
N GLU A 21 -34.79 -0.37 11.10
CA GLU A 21 -34.54 -1.01 12.39
C GLU A 21 -33.17 -0.62 12.98
N LEU A 22 -32.14 -0.56 12.13
CA LEU A 22 -30.81 -0.08 12.55
C LEU A 22 -30.88 1.37 13.04
N VAL A 23 -31.63 2.25 12.36
CA VAL A 23 -31.81 3.64 12.82
C VAL A 23 -32.64 3.69 14.10
N ARG A 24 -33.67 2.85 14.26
CA ARG A 24 -34.53 2.82 15.46
C ARG A 24 -33.72 2.62 16.73
N VAL A 25 -32.72 1.73 16.71
CA VAL A 25 -31.90 1.41 17.90
C VAL A 25 -30.81 2.46 18.22
N VAL A 26 -30.52 3.38 17.30
CA VAL A 26 -29.58 4.49 17.55
C VAL A 26 -30.30 5.62 18.30
N ARG A 27 -29.63 6.21 19.30
CA ARG A 27 -30.16 7.40 19.99
C ARG A 27 -30.16 8.62 19.06
N PRO A 28 -31.10 9.58 19.18
CA PRO A 28 -31.03 10.81 18.42
C PRO A 28 -29.68 11.52 18.60
N GLY A 29 -29.08 12.04 17.53
CA GLY A 29 -27.71 12.58 17.51
C GLY A 29 -26.59 11.53 17.48
N GLY A 30 -26.92 10.24 17.59
CA GLY A 30 -25.96 9.14 17.44
C GLY A 30 -25.52 8.95 15.99
N ARG A 31 -24.32 8.39 15.79
CA ARG A 31 -23.73 8.18 14.44
C ARG A 31 -23.87 6.74 13.95
N ILE A 32 -24.09 6.58 12.67
CA ILE A 32 -24.05 5.30 11.95
C ILE A 32 -22.89 5.32 10.97
N VAL A 33 -22.09 4.25 10.95
CA VAL A 33 -21.07 4.01 9.92
C VAL A 33 -21.23 2.60 9.36
N ALA A 34 -21.41 2.50 8.05
CA ALA A 34 -21.59 1.24 7.33
C ALA A 34 -20.50 1.08 6.26
N LEU A 35 -20.04 -0.15 6.06
CA LEU A 35 -19.19 -0.54 4.92
C LEU A 35 -19.90 -1.63 4.13
N ASP A 36 -20.09 -1.46 2.83
CA ASP A 36 -20.54 -2.53 1.94
C ASP A 36 -19.79 -2.53 0.60
N PHE A 37 -20.09 -3.49 -0.27
CA PHE A 37 -19.53 -3.53 -1.61
C PHE A 37 -20.25 -2.59 -2.57
N GLY A 38 -19.51 -2.07 -3.53
CA GLY A 38 -20.04 -1.37 -4.69
C GLY A 38 -19.44 -1.94 -5.98
N LEU A 39 -19.82 -1.35 -7.11
CA LEU A 39 -19.18 -1.65 -8.39
C LEU A 39 -18.17 -0.56 -8.80
N PRO A 40 -17.04 -0.94 -9.41
CA PRO A 40 -16.11 0.03 -9.98
C PRO A 40 -16.80 0.95 -10.99
N GLY A 41 -16.54 2.25 -10.90
CA GLY A 41 -17.16 3.26 -11.78
C GLY A 41 -16.68 3.18 -13.23
N ASN A 42 -15.40 2.83 -13.42
CA ASN A 42 -14.78 2.68 -14.75
C ASN A 42 -15.20 1.35 -15.41
N SER A 43 -15.62 1.40 -16.68
CA SER A 43 -16.08 0.23 -17.44
C SER A 43 -15.03 -0.87 -17.61
N VAL A 44 -13.76 -0.51 -17.81
CA VAL A 44 -12.64 -1.46 -17.93
C VAL A 44 -12.37 -2.14 -16.58
N LEU A 45 -12.29 -1.35 -15.51
CA LEU A 45 -12.10 -1.92 -14.16
C LEU A 45 -13.28 -2.80 -13.75
N ARG A 46 -14.50 -2.41 -14.12
CA ARG A 46 -15.71 -3.22 -13.90
C ARG A 46 -15.65 -4.54 -14.68
N LEU A 47 -15.15 -4.54 -15.90
CA LEU A 47 -14.95 -5.76 -16.69
C LEU A 47 -13.91 -6.69 -16.03
N LEU A 48 -12.76 -6.17 -15.64
CA LEU A 48 -11.72 -6.94 -14.96
C LEU A 48 -12.21 -7.50 -13.62
N TRP A 49 -12.92 -6.67 -12.85
CA TRP A 49 -13.57 -7.07 -11.61
C TRP A 49 -14.59 -8.20 -11.85
N ARG A 50 -15.40 -8.13 -12.91
CA ARG A 50 -16.33 -9.20 -13.31
C ARG A 50 -15.62 -10.49 -13.67
N ILE A 51 -14.53 -10.41 -14.43
CA ILE A 51 -13.73 -11.60 -14.78
C ILE A 51 -13.18 -12.24 -13.51
N TYR A 52 -12.61 -11.43 -12.61
CA TYR A 52 -12.12 -11.90 -11.33
C TYR A 52 -13.23 -12.53 -10.48
N THR A 53 -14.37 -11.87 -10.30
CA THR A 53 -15.42 -12.37 -9.39
C THR A 53 -16.26 -13.51 -9.96
N ARG A 54 -16.44 -13.58 -11.29
CA ARG A 54 -17.22 -14.66 -11.94
C ARG A 54 -16.40 -15.88 -12.32
N ILE A 55 -15.11 -15.73 -12.55
CA ILE A 55 -14.23 -16.82 -13.02
C ILE A 55 -13.11 -17.06 -12.02
N GLY A 56 -12.34 -16.03 -11.68
CA GLY A 56 -11.18 -16.12 -10.79
C GLY A 56 -11.53 -16.65 -9.39
N LEU A 57 -12.45 -16.01 -8.69
CA LEU A 57 -12.88 -16.39 -7.34
C LEU A 57 -13.44 -17.82 -7.28
N PRO A 58 -14.36 -18.25 -8.17
CA PRO A 58 -14.78 -19.65 -8.23
C PRO A 58 -13.65 -20.64 -8.51
N ALA A 59 -12.71 -20.32 -9.40
CA ALA A 59 -11.59 -21.19 -9.74
C ALA A 59 -10.62 -21.34 -8.56
N ILE A 60 -10.26 -20.24 -7.90
CA ILE A 60 -9.46 -20.24 -6.67
C ILE A 60 -10.18 -21.01 -5.57
N GLY A 61 -11.48 -20.74 -5.39
CA GLY A 61 -12.31 -21.46 -4.42
C GLY A 61 -12.31 -22.97 -4.67
N LEU A 62 -12.42 -23.39 -5.94
CA LEU A 62 -12.38 -24.81 -6.34
C LEU A 62 -11.05 -25.48 -6.04
N ALA A 63 -9.94 -24.76 -6.20
CA ALA A 63 -8.62 -25.25 -5.83
C ALA A 63 -8.47 -25.51 -4.31
N ILE A 64 -9.29 -24.85 -3.48
CA ILE A 64 -9.34 -25.07 -2.03
C ILE A 64 -10.36 -26.17 -1.69
N SER A 65 -11.63 -26.00 -2.09
CA SER A 65 -12.68 -27.00 -1.90
C SER A 65 -13.93 -26.73 -2.74
N LYS A 66 -14.78 -27.75 -2.92
CA LYS A 66 -16.09 -27.59 -3.57
C LYS A 66 -17.00 -26.57 -2.87
N HIS A 67 -16.92 -26.45 -1.54
CA HIS A 67 -17.68 -25.47 -0.77
C HIS A 67 -17.20 -24.04 -1.05
N TRP A 68 -15.88 -23.82 -1.08
CA TRP A 68 -15.30 -22.50 -1.39
C TRP A 68 -15.57 -22.06 -2.83
N ALA A 69 -15.65 -23.00 -3.78
CA ALA A 69 -16.13 -22.71 -5.14
C ALA A 69 -17.56 -22.16 -5.15
N GLY A 70 -18.44 -22.71 -4.30
CA GLY A 70 -19.81 -22.23 -4.12
C GLY A 70 -19.87 -20.79 -3.60
N VAL A 71 -19.08 -20.48 -2.57
CA VAL A 71 -18.96 -19.11 -2.03
C VAL A 71 -18.47 -18.13 -3.11
N GLY A 72 -17.43 -18.51 -3.85
CA GLY A 72 -16.91 -17.69 -4.95
C GLY A 72 -17.95 -17.41 -6.04
N ARG A 73 -18.76 -18.42 -6.40
CA ARG A 73 -19.83 -18.28 -7.41
C ARG A 73 -20.99 -17.39 -6.94
N PHE A 74 -21.23 -17.33 -5.63
CA PHE A 74 -22.29 -16.51 -5.06
C PHE A 74 -21.91 -15.02 -4.97
N LEU A 75 -20.66 -14.73 -4.57
CA LEU A 75 -20.25 -13.38 -4.15
C LEU A 75 -20.35 -12.31 -5.25
N GLY A 76 -19.86 -12.61 -6.46
CA GLY A 76 -19.92 -11.66 -7.58
C GLY A 76 -21.37 -11.26 -7.94
N PRO A 77 -22.25 -12.23 -8.25
CA PRO A 77 -23.65 -11.96 -8.54
C PRO A 77 -24.42 -11.27 -7.40
N SER A 78 -24.13 -11.58 -6.13
CA SER A 78 -24.80 -10.91 -5.01
C SER A 78 -24.46 -9.41 -4.95
N ILE A 79 -23.19 -9.05 -5.20
CA ILE A 79 -22.75 -7.66 -5.22
C ILE A 79 -23.39 -6.90 -6.39
N GLU A 80 -23.42 -7.50 -7.59
CA GLU A 80 -24.04 -6.87 -8.76
C GLU A 80 -25.56 -6.70 -8.64
N ARG A 81 -26.23 -7.60 -7.92
CA ARG A 81 -27.66 -7.47 -7.63
C ARG A 81 -27.90 -6.30 -6.69
N PHE A 82 -27.18 -6.28 -5.58
CA PHE A 82 -27.28 -5.23 -4.57
C PHE A 82 -26.98 -3.83 -5.14
N ASP A 83 -25.88 -3.65 -5.88
CA ASP A 83 -25.53 -2.34 -6.46
C ASP A 83 -26.57 -1.86 -7.50
N ARG A 84 -27.21 -2.79 -8.23
CA ARG A 84 -28.26 -2.47 -9.20
C ARG A 84 -29.56 -2.05 -8.52
N GLU A 85 -29.95 -2.75 -7.46
CA GLU A 85 -31.23 -2.54 -6.77
C GLU A 85 -31.16 -1.35 -5.80
N TYR A 86 -30.03 -1.16 -5.11
CA TYR A 86 -29.90 -0.18 -4.02
C TYR A 86 -28.74 0.81 -4.19
N GLY A 87 -27.81 0.58 -5.12
CA GLY A 87 -26.59 1.39 -5.25
C GLY A 87 -26.80 2.81 -5.78
N VAL A 88 -27.89 3.08 -6.50
CA VAL A 88 -28.21 4.41 -7.06
C VAL A 88 -28.87 5.32 -6.01
N ASP A 89 -29.76 4.75 -5.20
CA ASP A 89 -30.61 5.51 -4.25
C ASP A 89 -30.24 5.30 -2.79
N ILE A 90 -29.11 4.65 -2.47
CA ILE A 90 -28.73 4.34 -1.08
C ILE A 90 -28.74 5.57 -0.15
N LYS A 91 -28.39 6.75 -0.65
CA LYS A 91 -28.44 8.00 0.13
C LYS A 91 -29.88 8.41 0.44
N ARG A 92 -30.79 8.21 -0.51
CA ARG A 92 -32.23 8.45 -0.33
C ARG A 92 -32.81 7.47 0.67
N ASP A 93 -32.49 6.17 0.55
CA ASP A 93 -32.98 5.16 1.48
C ASP A 93 -32.57 5.43 2.94
N TRP A 94 -31.33 5.87 3.15
CA TRP A 94 -30.86 6.29 4.48
C TRP A 94 -31.54 7.58 4.97
N THR A 95 -31.87 8.49 4.05
CA THR A 95 -32.62 9.71 4.39
C THR A 95 -34.03 9.34 4.84
N ASP A 96 -34.70 8.47 4.09
CA ASP A 96 -36.05 7.98 4.35
C ASP A 96 -36.09 7.14 5.65
N ALA A 97 -34.97 6.54 6.04
CA ALA A 97 -34.81 5.84 7.33
C ALA A 97 -34.62 6.79 8.55
N GLY A 98 -34.51 8.12 8.34
CA GLY A 98 -34.42 9.12 9.41
C GLY A 98 -33.00 9.56 9.77
N LEU A 99 -32.03 9.36 8.87
CA LEU A 99 -30.67 9.88 9.02
C LEU A 99 -30.49 11.21 8.29
N GLY A 100 -29.71 12.10 8.89
CA GLY A 100 -29.18 13.33 8.31
C GLY A 100 -27.66 13.28 8.15
N GLU A 101 -27.09 14.31 7.53
CA GLU A 101 -25.64 14.44 7.29
C GLU A 101 -24.99 13.20 6.64
N ILE A 102 -25.64 12.64 5.62
CA ILE A 102 -25.19 11.40 4.98
C ILE A 102 -24.04 11.68 4.01
N CYS A 103 -22.88 11.09 4.31
CA CYS A 103 -21.69 11.04 3.47
C CYS A 103 -21.50 9.62 2.92
N VAL A 104 -21.21 9.51 1.61
CA VAL A 104 -20.96 8.24 0.92
C VAL A 104 -19.59 8.33 0.24
N ASP A 105 -18.64 7.57 0.74
CA ASP A 105 -17.27 7.52 0.23
C ASP A 105 -17.02 6.20 -0.50
N ARG A 106 -16.57 6.28 -1.75
CA ARG A 106 -16.22 5.11 -2.56
C ARG A 106 -14.73 4.80 -2.46
N MET A 107 -14.40 3.58 -2.08
CA MET A 107 -13.04 3.07 -1.92
C MET A 107 -12.68 2.08 -3.04
N SER A 108 -11.39 1.81 -3.23
CA SER A 108 -10.90 0.77 -4.14
C SER A 108 -11.54 0.84 -5.54
N PHE A 109 -11.45 2.03 -6.16
CA PHE A 109 -12.02 2.33 -7.48
C PHE A 109 -13.56 2.21 -7.60
N GLY A 110 -14.26 2.15 -6.47
CA GLY A 110 -15.71 2.00 -6.39
C GLY A 110 -16.17 0.62 -5.91
N ALA A 111 -15.24 -0.33 -5.70
CA ALA A 111 -15.57 -1.67 -5.24
C ALA A 111 -16.02 -1.74 -3.77
N GLY A 112 -15.64 -0.74 -2.95
CA GLY A 112 -16.12 -0.58 -1.58
C GLY A 112 -16.87 0.73 -1.41
N VAL A 113 -17.88 0.74 -0.55
CA VAL A 113 -18.70 1.92 -0.23
C VAL A 113 -18.77 2.06 1.28
N VAL A 114 -18.31 3.19 1.80
CA VAL A 114 -18.46 3.57 3.20
C VAL A 114 -19.54 4.64 3.30
N ILE A 115 -20.48 4.46 4.21
CA ILE A 115 -21.55 5.40 4.50
C ILE A 115 -21.39 5.87 5.93
N SER A 116 -21.43 7.18 6.17
CA SER A 116 -21.48 7.76 7.50
C SER A 116 -22.63 8.75 7.60
N ALA A 117 -23.35 8.74 8.72
CA ALA A 117 -24.54 9.56 8.91
C ALA A 117 -24.88 9.76 10.40
N VAL A 118 -25.78 10.70 10.69
CA VAL A 118 -26.22 11.07 12.05
C VAL A 118 -27.74 10.93 12.16
N LYS A 119 -28.25 10.33 13.24
CA LYS A 119 -29.71 10.21 13.46
C LYS A 119 -30.32 11.56 13.80
N ALA A 120 -31.38 11.94 13.07
CA ALA A 120 -32.13 13.17 13.31
C ALA A 120 -32.88 13.13 14.67
N GLY A 121 -33.19 14.31 15.23
CA GLY A 121 -34.07 14.43 16.39
C GLY A 121 -33.40 14.61 17.76
N ALA A 122 -32.17 15.12 17.84
CA ALA A 122 -31.58 15.51 19.12
C ALA A 122 -32.38 16.69 19.73
N THR A 123 -33.28 16.43 20.66
CA THR A 123 -33.90 17.43 21.54
C THR A 123 -32.93 17.83 22.64
N GLU A 124 -31.91 18.62 22.30
CA GLU A 124 -31.11 19.40 23.25
C GLU A 124 -30.66 20.71 22.59
N GLY A 125 -31.46 21.77 22.79
CA GLY A 125 -31.09 23.19 22.79
C GLY A 125 -30.37 23.79 21.57
N PRO A 126 -30.36 25.13 21.42
CA PRO A 126 -29.44 25.77 20.50
C PRO A 126 -28.00 25.50 20.99
N ARG A 127 -27.31 24.52 20.41
CA ARG A 127 -25.85 24.50 20.49
C ARG A 127 -25.37 25.75 19.80
N ALA A 128 -24.71 26.61 20.58
CA ALA A 128 -24.16 27.88 20.15
C ALA A 128 -23.59 27.77 18.73
N THR A 129 -24.30 28.36 17.77
CA THR A 129 -23.79 28.64 16.45
C THR A 129 -22.80 29.81 16.56
N GLY A 130 -21.73 29.58 17.31
CA GLY A 130 -20.58 30.47 17.44
C GLY A 130 -19.50 30.07 16.45
N SER A 131 -19.78 30.22 15.16
CA SER A 131 -18.75 30.40 14.13
C SER A 131 -19.38 31.00 12.87
N ARG A 132 -20.04 32.15 13.03
CA ARG A 132 -19.97 33.15 11.97
C ARG A 132 -18.54 33.67 12.01
N LEU A 133 -17.84 33.51 10.89
CA LEU A 133 -16.57 34.13 10.54
C LEU A 133 -16.36 35.46 11.29
N ARG A 134 -15.65 35.40 12.42
CA ARG A 134 -15.15 36.60 13.09
C ARG A 134 -14.07 37.15 12.17
N ARG A 135 -14.29 38.35 11.64
CA ARG A 135 -13.24 39.13 10.94
C ARG A 135 -12.01 39.15 11.87
N PRO A 136 -10.78 38.90 11.38
CA PRO A 136 -9.63 38.84 12.26
C PRO A 136 -9.37 40.23 12.82
N GLU A 137 -9.41 40.38 14.13
CA GLU A 137 -8.79 41.51 14.80
C GLU A 137 -7.26 41.37 14.68
N PRO A 138 -6.54 42.45 14.34
CA PRO A 138 -5.10 42.40 14.18
C PRO A 138 -4.43 42.36 15.56
N GLY A 139 -4.14 41.16 16.08
CA GLY A 139 -3.38 41.04 17.33
C GLY A 139 -3.38 39.71 18.08
N GLY A 140 -4.02 38.64 17.57
CA GLY A 140 -3.99 37.31 18.23
C GLY A 140 -2.74 36.49 17.92
N PRO A 141 -2.32 35.56 18.81
CA PRO A 141 -1.07 34.81 18.69
C PRO A 141 -1.01 34.05 17.37
N ARG A 142 0.18 34.08 16.75
CA ARG A 142 0.49 33.51 15.44
C ARG A 142 -0.17 32.14 15.29
N ARG A 143 -1.09 32.05 14.32
CA ARG A 143 -1.62 30.82 13.72
C ARG A 143 -0.51 29.78 13.72
N GLU A 144 -0.60 28.78 14.60
CA GLU A 144 0.30 27.62 14.55
C GLU A 144 0.22 27.09 13.12
N GLN A 145 1.30 27.31 12.36
CA GLN A 145 1.49 26.65 11.09
C GLN A 145 1.39 25.17 11.40
N ARG A 146 0.33 24.50 10.92
CA ARG A 146 0.39 23.06 10.70
C ARG A 146 1.52 22.85 9.71
N VAL A 147 2.73 22.67 10.21
CA VAL A 147 3.89 22.28 9.41
C VAL A 147 3.50 20.96 8.79
N SER A 148 3.20 20.96 7.49
CA SER A 148 2.94 19.74 6.74
C SER A 148 4.24 18.93 6.73
N VAL A 149 4.33 17.95 7.62
CA VAL A 149 5.53 17.11 7.73
C VAL A 149 5.59 16.22 6.49
N ALA A 150 6.70 16.26 5.77
CA ALA A 150 6.92 15.41 4.59
C ALA A 150 6.71 13.92 4.95
N PRO A 151 6.08 13.13 4.05
CA PRO A 151 5.67 11.74 4.32
C PRO A 151 6.85 10.77 4.49
N ALA A 152 8.04 11.18 4.08
CA ALA A 152 9.32 10.51 4.26
C ALA A 152 10.47 11.53 4.22
N PHE A 153 11.68 11.09 4.60
CA PHE A 153 12.86 11.97 4.69
C PHE A 153 13.46 12.40 3.35
N TYR A 154 13.15 11.68 2.28
CA TYR A 154 13.55 11.96 0.90
C TYR A 154 12.40 12.55 0.07
N ALA A 155 11.21 12.70 0.67
CA ALA A 155 10.05 13.23 -0.03
C ALA A 155 10.23 14.73 -0.26
N LEU A 156 10.02 15.15 -1.51
CA LEU A 156 10.08 16.55 -1.91
C LEU A 156 8.71 17.21 -1.71
N GLU A 157 8.68 18.54 -1.69
CA GLU A 157 7.41 19.28 -1.72
C GLU A 157 6.62 18.91 -2.97
N GLY A 158 5.33 18.57 -2.78
CA GLY A 158 4.52 17.97 -3.83
C GLY A 158 4.30 18.87 -5.05
N GLY A 159 4.22 18.23 -6.23
CA GLY A 159 3.91 18.84 -7.52
C GLY A 159 4.97 18.60 -8.60
N GLY A 160 4.50 18.42 -9.85
CA GLY A 160 5.36 18.28 -11.02
C GLY A 160 6.27 17.05 -10.96
N TRP A 161 7.53 17.21 -11.36
CA TRP A 161 8.53 16.13 -11.38
C TRP A 161 8.88 15.60 -9.97
N ARG A 162 8.67 16.41 -8.92
CA ARG A 162 8.99 16.07 -7.52
C ARG A 162 8.14 14.93 -6.98
N ASP A 163 6.90 14.80 -7.48
CA ASP A 163 6.03 13.69 -7.16
C ASP A 163 6.58 12.36 -7.71
N TYR A 164 7.19 12.39 -8.90
CA TYR A 164 7.82 11.20 -9.49
C TYR A 164 9.12 10.83 -8.76
N TRP A 165 9.91 11.81 -8.34
CA TRP A 165 11.06 11.57 -7.45
C TRP A 165 10.62 10.90 -6.14
N THR A 166 9.57 11.43 -5.51
CA THR A 166 9.03 10.86 -4.27
C THR A 166 8.45 9.47 -4.49
N LEU A 167 7.73 9.26 -5.61
CA LEU A 167 7.18 7.97 -6.02
C LEU A 167 8.28 6.90 -6.14
N LEU A 168 9.44 7.24 -6.71
CA LEU A 168 10.57 6.32 -6.88
C LEU A 168 11.16 5.83 -5.54
N HIS A 169 10.86 6.46 -4.41
CA HIS A 169 11.47 6.14 -3.11
C HIS A 169 13.01 5.93 -3.20
N PRO A 170 13.81 6.88 -3.71
CA PRO A 170 15.14 6.58 -4.23
C PRO A 170 16.09 5.84 -3.27
N PRO A 171 16.16 6.18 -1.96
CA PRO A 171 16.96 5.41 -1.01
C PRO A 171 16.54 3.94 -0.90
N TYR A 172 15.24 3.67 -0.89
CA TYR A 172 14.71 2.31 -0.81
C TYR A 172 14.85 1.58 -2.14
N THR A 173 14.62 2.23 -3.28
CA THR A 173 14.87 1.60 -4.59
C THR A 173 16.32 1.20 -4.74
N LEU A 174 17.26 2.10 -4.44
CA LEU A 174 18.69 1.81 -4.50
C LEU A 174 19.10 0.70 -3.53
N TRP A 175 18.49 0.67 -2.33
CA TRP A 175 18.68 -0.45 -1.41
C TRP A 175 18.26 -1.78 -2.07
N HIS A 176 17.05 -1.91 -2.60
CA HIS A 176 16.63 -3.19 -3.19
C HIS A 176 17.42 -3.54 -4.45
N LEU A 177 17.83 -2.56 -5.27
CA LEU A 177 18.72 -2.80 -6.40
C LEU A 177 20.11 -3.27 -5.97
N SER A 178 20.59 -2.86 -4.80
CA SER A 178 21.86 -3.36 -4.27
C SER A 178 21.82 -4.87 -3.98
N TYR A 179 20.65 -5.45 -3.68
CA TYR A 179 20.52 -6.91 -3.57
C TYR A 179 20.68 -7.64 -4.89
N VAL A 180 20.32 -7.01 -6.01
CA VAL A 180 20.61 -7.54 -7.36
C VAL A 180 22.12 -7.58 -7.60
N LEU A 181 22.83 -6.50 -7.25
CA LEU A 181 24.29 -6.44 -7.34
C LEU A 181 24.96 -7.48 -6.43
N LEU A 182 24.48 -7.60 -5.19
CA LEU A 182 24.98 -8.59 -4.23
C LEU A 182 24.81 -10.01 -4.76
N GLY A 183 23.64 -10.36 -5.32
CA GLY A 183 23.41 -11.67 -5.91
C GLY A 183 24.35 -11.95 -7.09
N ALA A 184 24.55 -10.97 -7.98
CA ALA A 184 25.50 -11.10 -9.09
C ALA A 184 26.94 -11.32 -8.61
N ALA A 185 27.37 -10.61 -7.56
CA ALA A 185 28.72 -10.70 -7.00
C ALA A 185 29.06 -12.08 -6.38
N LEU A 186 28.06 -12.94 -6.17
CA LEU A 186 28.28 -14.31 -5.70
C LEU A 186 28.75 -15.25 -6.82
N ALA A 187 28.53 -14.88 -8.08
CA ALA A 187 29.06 -15.61 -9.21
C ALA A 187 30.58 -15.36 -9.34
N PRO A 188 31.36 -16.37 -9.77
CA PRO A 188 32.79 -16.17 -10.03
C PRO A 188 33.07 -15.12 -11.11
N MET A 189 32.28 -15.14 -12.20
CA MET A 189 32.41 -14.23 -13.34
C MET A 189 31.01 -13.74 -13.77
N PRO A 190 30.44 -12.74 -13.10
CA PRO A 190 29.12 -12.22 -13.44
C PRO A 190 29.15 -11.50 -14.79
N ASP A 191 28.25 -11.88 -15.70
CA ASP A 191 28.14 -11.27 -17.04
C ASP A 191 27.54 -9.87 -16.92
N PRO A 192 28.27 -8.80 -17.35
CA PRO A 192 27.77 -7.43 -17.28
C PRO A 192 26.42 -7.20 -17.96
N ARG A 193 26.11 -7.95 -19.03
CA ARG A 193 24.84 -7.86 -19.76
C ARG A 193 23.68 -8.39 -18.92
N ILE A 194 23.88 -9.53 -18.26
CA ILE A 194 22.88 -10.14 -17.37
C ILE A 194 22.67 -9.22 -16.15
N VAL A 195 23.75 -8.70 -15.57
CA VAL A 195 23.66 -7.76 -14.44
C VAL A 195 22.91 -6.48 -14.82
N ALA A 196 23.25 -5.85 -15.95
CA ALA A 196 22.56 -4.65 -16.41
C ALA A 196 21.07 -4.92 -16.70
N GLY A 197 20.77 -6.03 -17.37
CA GLY A 197 19.40 -6.47 -17.63
C GLY A 197 18.61 -6.69 -16.34
N ALA A 198 19.21 -7.34 -15.34
CA ALA A 198 18.60 -7.57 -14.03
C ALA A 198 18.34 -6.24 -13.30
N LEU A 199 19.29 -5.30 -13.29
CA LEU A 199 19.10 -3.97 -12.68
C LEU A 199 17.94 -3.21 -13.30
N ILE A 200 17.83 -3.21 -14.64
CA ILE A 200 16.73 -2.54 -15.34
C ILE A 200 15.40 -3.23 -15.03
N ALA A 201 15.35 -4.57 -15.11
CA ALA A 201 14.14 -5.33 -14.84
C ALA A 201 13.64 -5.13 -13.40
N PHE A 202 14.53 -5.19 -12.40
CA PHE A 202 14.18 -4.95 -11.00
C PHE A 202 13.84 -3.48 -10.73
N PHE A 203 14.50 -2.52 -11.40
CA PHE A 203 14.13 -1.10 -11.30
C PHE A 203 12.70 -0.88 -11.80
N LEU A 204 12.34 -1.46 -12.94
CA LEU A 204 10.99 -1.36 -13.48
C LEU A 204 9.96 -2.06 -12.59
N ALA A 205 10.25 -3.28 -12.12
CA ALA A 205 9.33 -4.06 -11.29
C ALA A 205 9.14 -3.48 -9.87
N VAL A 206 10.24 -3.19 -9.19
CA VAL A 206 10.25 -2.79 -7.78
C VAL A 206 10.25 -1.27 -7.63
N GLY A 207 11.12 -0.58 -8.37
CA GLY A 207 11.31 0.87 -8.26
C GLY A 207 10.20 1.71 -8.91
N VAL A 208 9.50 1.15 -9.91
CA VAL A 208 8.41 1.84 -10.61
C VAL A 208 7.07 1.15 -10.39
N ALA A 209 6.92 -0.12 -10.77
CA ALA A 209 5.62 -0.78 -10.76
C ALA A 209 5.05 -0.96 -9.36
N SER A 210 5.83 -1.51 -8.44
CA SER A 210 5.40 -1.71 -7.05
C SER A 210 5.05 -0.40 -6.36
N HIS A 211 5.84 0.66 -6.58
CA HIS A 211 5.55 1.98 -6.01
C HIS A 211 4.32 2.65 -6.62
N ALA A 212 4.11 2.52 -7.93
CA ALA A 212 2.92 3.05 -8.58
C ALA A 212 1.64 2.35 -8.07
N PHE A 213 1.70 1.02 -7.88
CA PHE A 213 0.58 0.26 -7.32
C PHE A 213 0.35 0.56 -5.84
N ASP A 214 1.40 0.69 -5.03
CA ASP A 214 1.27 1.10 -3.62
C ASP A 214 0.68 2.51 -3.49
N GLU A 215 1.10 3.45 -4.35
CA GLU A 215 0.57 4.81 -4.31
C GLU A 215 -0.91 4.89 -4.72
N LEU A 216 -1.40 3.94 -5.53
CA LEU A 216 -2.84 3.82 -5.83
C LEU A 216 -3.66 3.44 -4.58
N GLN A 217 -3.05 2.82 -3.56
CA GLN A 217 -3.69 2.39 -2.33
C GLN A 217 -3.75 3.52 -1.29
N GLY A 218 -4.59 4.53 -1.56
CA GLY A 218 -4.88 5.58 -0.58
C GLY A 218 -3.78 6.65 -0.43
N ARG A 219 -2.89 6.77 -1.42
CA ARG A 219 -1.89 7.86 -1.52
C ARG A 219 -0.98 7.96 -0.29
N PRO A 220 -0.27 6.88 0.10
CA PRO A 220 0.63 6.88 1.24
C PRO A 220 1.74 7.95 1.18
N LEU A 221 2.16 8.37 -0.02
CA LEU A 221 3.10 9.47 -0.23
C LEU A 221 2.45 10.83 -0.48
N GLY A 222 1.13 10.88 -0.63
CA GLY A 222 0.42 12.12 -0.93
C GLY A 222 0.80 12.74 -2.28
N THR A 223 1.22 11.93 -3.27
CA THR A 223 1.52 12.44 -4.62
C THR A 223 0.26 12.94 -5.31
N ARG A 224 0.40 13.90 -6.22
CA ARG A 224 -0.70 14.43 -7.03
C ARG A 224 -0.78 13.79 -8.41
N ILE A 225 -0.06 12.70 -8.64
CA ILE A 225 -0.03 11.98 -9.92
C ILE A 225 -1.42 11.38 -10.19
N PRO A 226 -2.07 11.62 -11.34
CA PRO A 226 -3.39 11.06 -11.61
C PRO A 226 -3.41 9.53 -11.51
N SER A 227 -4.50 8.95 -11.00
CA SER A 227 -4.59 7.49 -10.82
C SER A 227 -4.45 6.71 -12.14
N SER A 228 -4.91 7.29 -13.26
CA SER A 228 -4.70 6.71 -14.60
C SER A 228 -3.22 6.63 -14.98
N VAL A 229 -2.45 7.67 -14.63
CA VAL A 229 -1.00 7.73 -14.90
C VAL A 229 -0.26 6.73 -14.03
N LEU A 230 -0.61 6.60 -12.74
CA LEU A 230 -0.01 5.57 -11.88
C LEU A 230 -0.32 4.16 -12.38
N LEU A 231 -1.57 3.89 -12.77
CA LEU A 231 -1.94 2.59 -13.32
C LEU A 231 -1.17 2.28 -14.61
N ALA A 232 -1.04 3.26 -15.50
CA ALA A 232 -0.29 3.12 -16.74
C ALA A 232 1.21 2.90 -16.46
N LEU A 233 1.83 3.73 -15.62
CA LEU A 233 3.24 3.59 -15.23
C LEU A 233 3.51 2.22 -14.61
N GLY A 234 2.67 1.80 -13.67
CA GLY A 234 2.88 0.53 -13.00
C GLY A 234 2.70 -0.67 -13.93
N SER A 235 1.68 -0.64 -14.78
CA SER A 235 1.41 -1.72 -15.74
C SER A 235 2.49 -1.79 -16.82
N LEU A 236 2.88 -0.67 -17.41
CA LEU A 236 3.91 -0.62 -18.45
C LEU A 236 5.28 -1.02 -17.91
N ALA A 237 5.64 -0.57 -16.69
CA ALA A 237 6.90 -0.97 -16.07
C ALA A 237 6.92 -2.47 -15.76
N LEU A 238 5.83 -3.05 -15.25
CA LEU A 238 5.73 -4.49 -15.02
C LEU A 238 5.84 -5.28 -16.33
N ILE A 239 5.14 -4.86 -17.39
CA ILE A 239 5.23 -5.48 -18.71
C ILE A 239 6.66 -5.41 -19.24
N GLY A 240 7.33 -4.26 -19.12
CA GLY A 240 8.73 -4.10 -19.52
C GLY A 240 9.68 -5.02 -18.76
N ALA A 241 9.51 -5.14 -17.43
CA ALA A 241 10.30 -6.06 -16.62
C ALA A 241 10.11 -7.53 -17.03
N VAL A 242 8.86 -7.95 -17.27
CA VAL A 242 8.52 -9.30 -17.73
C VAL A 242 9.10 -9.57 -19.13
N ALA A 243 8.98 -8.60 -20.05
CA ALA A 243 9.54 -8.72 -21.39
C ALA A 243 11.07 -8.88 -21.36
N LEU A 244 11.77 -8.11 -20.53
CA LEU A 244 13.22 -8.28 -20.30
C LEU A 244 13.54 -9.67 -19.73
N GLY A 245 12.74 -10.16 -18.78
CA GLY A 245 12.89 -11.50 -18.22
C GLY A 245 12.71 -12.62 -19.26
N ILE A 246 11.70 -12.49 -20.13
CA ILE A 246 11.44 -13.43 -21.23
C ILE A 246 12.60 -13.40 -22.24
N ALA A 247 13.07 -12.21 -22.60
CA ALA A 247 14.23 -12.07 -23.49
C ALA A 247 15.49 -12.71 -22.88
N ALA A 248 15.72 -12.53 -21.58
CA ALA A 248 16.83 -13.16 -20.87
C ALA A 248 16.72 -14.69 -20.84
N ALA A 249 15.51 -15.27 -20.85
CA ALA A 249 15.33 -16.72 -20.91
C ALA A 249 15.87 -17.34 -22.21
N ALA A 250 16.00 -16.57 -23.30
CA ALA A 250 16.67 -17.04 -24.51
C ALA A 250 18.18 -17.25 -24.32
N MET A 251 18.79 -16.51 -23.38
CA MET A 251 20.21 -16.63 -23.03
C MET A 251 20.44 -17.62 -21.87
N LEU A 252 19.53 -17.64 -20.90
CA LEU A 252 19.68 -18.40 -19.65
C LEU A 252 19.02 -19.79 -19.70
N GLY A 253 18.11 -20.01 -20.64
CA GLY A 253 17.30 -21.22 -20.76
C GLY A 253 15.90 -21.08 -20.14
N PRO A 254 14.99 -22.01 -20.44
CA PRO A 254 13.57 -21.90 -20.12
C PRO A 254 13.26 -21.93 -18.61
N TRP A 255 14.15 -22.51 -17.78
CA TRP A 255 14.01 -22.52 -16.33
C TRP A 255 13.91 -21.10 -15.74
N PHE A 256 14.56 -20.12 -16.37
CA PHE A 256 14.54 -18.73 -15.91
C PHE A 256 13.14 -18.11 -15.96
N LEU A 257 12.24 -18.61 -16.83
CA LEU A 257 10.85 -18.17 -16.88
C LEU A 257 10.12 -18.41 -15.55
N ALA A 258 10.50 -19.43 -14.78
CA ALA A 258 9.92 -19.66 -13.45
C ALA A 258 10.26 -18.50 -12.50
N ILE A 259 11.50 -17.99 -12.53
CA ILE A 259 11.91 -16.80 -11.75
C ILE A 259 11.12 -15.57 -12.20
N VAL A 260 10.97 -15.37 -13.51
CA VAL A 260 10.21 -14.24 -14.07
C VAL A 260 8.75 -14.28 -13.62
N VAL A 261 8.10 -15.45 -13.69
CA VAL A 261 6.71 -15.64 -13.25
C VAL A 261 6.59 -15.39 -11.75
N ILE A 262 7.48 -15.94 -10.92
CA ILE A 262 7.48 -15.69 -9.48
C ILE A 262 7.62 -14.19 -9.19
N GLY A 263 8.57 -13.51 -9.82
CA GLY A 263 8.78 -12.07 -9.64
C GLY A 263 7.55 -11.24 -10.02
N ALA A 264 6.93 -11.53 -11.16
CA ALA A 264 5.69 -10.87 -11.59
C ALA A 264 4.54 -11.11 -10.62
N LEU A 265 4.36 -12.35 -10.15
CA LEU A 265 3.36 -12.70 -9.15
C LEU A 265 3.60 -11.96 -7.83
N LEU A 266 4.85 -11.81 -7.38
CA LEU A 266 5.17 -11.07 -6.15
C LEU A 266 4.78 -9.59 -6.25
N VAL A 267 5.12 -8.93 -7.37
CA VAL A 267 4.75 -7.52 -7.61
C VAL A 267 3.23 -7.34 -7.62
N VAL A 268 2.51 -8.18 -8.37
CA VAL A 268 1.05 -8.12 -8.46
C VAL A 268 0.41 -8.41 -7.10
N SER A 269 0.86 -9.46 -6.41
CA SER A 269 0.32 -9.86 -5.11
C SER A 269 0.52 -8.78 -4.05
N TYR A 270 1.65 -8.07 -4.09
CA TYR A 270 1.91 -6.97 -3.17
C TYR A 270 1.08 -5.73 -3.48
N GLY A 271 0.94 -5.37 -4.77
CA GLY A 271 0.07 -4.26 -5.19
C GLY A 271 -1.42 -4.49 -4.91
N LEU A 272 -1.83 -5.77 -4.84
CA LEU A 272 -3.17 -6.20 -4.40
C LEU A 272 -3.30 -6.36 -2.88
N GLU A 273 -2.25 -6.04 -2.10
CA GLU A 273 -2.22 -6.17 -0.65
C GLU A 273 -2.53 -7.59 -0.12
N ILE A 274 -2.14 -8.63 -0.87
CA ILE A 274 -2.36 -10.02 -0.43
C ILE A 274 -1.65 -10.23 0.92
N PRO A 275 -2.36 -10.65 2.00
CA PRO A 275 -1.84 -10.60 3.38
C PRO A 275 -0.50 -11.30 3.59
N ILE A 276 -0.29 -12.44 2.95
CA ILE A 276 0.94 -13.22 3.08
C ILE A 276 2.13 -12.42 2.54
N VAL A 277 2.00 -11.82 1.35
CA VAL A 277 3.07 -11.07 0.69
C VAL A 277 3.23 -9.67 1.30
N HIS A 278 2.14 -9.03 1.72
CA HIS A 278 2.18 -7.69 2.32
C HIS A 278 2.63 -7.69 3.80
N SER A 279 2.72 -8.86 4.44
CA SER A 279 3.28 -9.02 5.79
C SER A 279 4.74 -8.58 5.90
N ASP A 280 5.22 -8.31 7.12
CA ASP A 280 6.64 -7.94 7.36
C ASP A 280 7.60 -8.97 6.76
N ILE A 281 7.32 -10.26 6.98
CA ILE A 281 8.14 -11.38 6.48
C ILE A 281 7.97 -11.57 4.98
N GLY A 282 6.74 -11.49 4.47
CA GLY A 282 6.45 -11.61 3.03
C GLY A 282 7.20 -10.56 2.23
N PHE A 283 7.15 -9.29 2.68
CA PHE A 283 7.92 -8.21 2.07
C PHE A 283 9.42 -8.51 2.11
N ALA A 284 9.95 -8.92 3.27
CA ALA A 284 11.38 -9.15 3.40
C ALA A 284 11.90 -10.28 2.50
N LEU A 285 11.11 -11.35 2.34
CA LEU A 285 11.44 -12.44 1.42
C LEU A 285 11.38 -11.96 -0.04
N ALA A 286 10.33 -11.23 -0.42
CA ALA A 286 10.06 -10.85 -1.80
C ALA A 286 10.90 -9.65 -2.30
N TRP A 287 11.21 -8.69 -1.43
CA TRP A 287 12.04 -7.52 -1.75
C TRP A 287 13.49 -7.66 -1.29
N GLY A 288 13.79 -8.56 -0.34
CA GLY A 288 15.15 -8.81 0.15
C GLY A 288 15.78 -10.06 -0.45
N GLY A 289 15.28 -11.23 -0.09
CA GLY A 289 15.85 -12.51 -0.50
C GLY A 289 15.71 -12.79 -2.00
N PHE A 290 14.53 -12.59 -2.57
CA PHE A 290 14.24 -12.92 -3.97
C PHE A 290 15.15 -12.20 -4.99
N PRO A 291 15.45 -10.88 -4.90
CA PRO A 291 16.39 -10.23 -5.81
C PRO A 291 17.80 -10.84 -5.78
N VAL A 292 18.30 -11.25 -4.59
CA VAL A 292 19.57 -11.95 -4.46
C VAL A 292 19.50 -13.30 -5.18
N LEU A 293 18.48 -14.11 -4.88
CA LEU A 293 18.29 -15.44 -5.49
C LEU A 293 18.20 -15.36 -7.02
N ALA A 294 17.39 -14.42 -7.53
CA ALA A 294 17.15 -14.25 -8.95
C ALA A 294 18.43 -13.84 -9.69
N SER A 295 19.15 -12.84 -9.16
CA SER A 295 20.39 -12.35 -9.77
C SER A 295 21.53 -13.38 -9.67
N ALA A 296 21.67 -14.03 -8.52
CA ALA A 296 22.67 -15.07 -8.29
C ALA A 296 22.46 -16.28 -9.21
N ALA A 297 21.21 -16.75 -9.34
CA ALA A 297 20.86 -17.84 -10.25
C ALA A 297 21.11 -17.45 -11.72
N ALA A 298 20.74 -16.23 -12.13
CA ALA A 298 20.97 -15.75 -13.48
C ALA A 298 22.46 -15.67 -13.85
N ASN A 299 23.34 -15.41 -12.87
CA ASN A 299 24.79 -15.34 -13.07
C ASN A 299 25.51 -16.66 -12.76
N GLY A 300 24.80 -17.75 -12.47
CA GLY A 300 25.40 -19.07 -12.22
C GLY A 300 26.17 -19.18 -10.88
N ALA A 301 25.75 -18.43 -9.86
CA ALA A 301 26.36 -18.50 -8.53
C ALA A 301 26.08 -19.85 -7.82
N ALA A 302 26.98 -20.25 -6.93
CA ALA A 302 26.82 -21.48 -6.16
C ALA A 302 25.62 -21.42 -5.19
N PRO A 303 24.89 -22.54 -4.96
CA PRO A 303 23.66 -22.52 -4.15
C PRO A 303 23.85 -22.08 -2.70
N LEU A 304 24.88 -22.59 -2.02
CA LEU A 304 25.12 -22.30 -0.60
C LEU A 304 25.35 -20.80 -0.30
N PRO A 305 26.32 -20.11 -0.94
CA PRO A 305 26.50 -18.66 -0.72
C PRO A 305 25.26 -17.86 -1.15
N THR A 306 24.55 -18.32 -2.19
CA THR A 306 23.28 -17.71 -2.65
C THR A 306 22.21 -17.74 -1.56
N ILE A 307 22.00 -18.88 -0.91
CA ILE A 307 21.01 -19.03 0.17
C ILE A 307 21.40 -18.17 1.37
N VAL A 308 22.68 -18.21 1.79
CA VAL A 308 23.17 -17.42 2.94
C VAL A 308 23.00 -15.92 2.70
N ALA A 309 23.38 -15.43 1.51
CA ALA A 309 23.21 -14.03 1.14
C ALA A 309 21.73 -13.63 1.05
N ALA A 310 20.86 -14.49 0.52
CA ALA A 310 19.43 -14.23 0.46
C ALA A 310 18.78 -14.16 1.85
N VAL A 311 19.21 -14.99 2.80
CA VAL A 311 18.82 -14.89 4.21
C VAL A 311 19.28 -13.56 4.80
N GLY A 312 20.53 -13.16 4.56
CA GLY A 312 21.06 -11.87 4.99
C GLY A 312 20.25 -10.68 4.45
N ALA A 313 19.95 -10.67 3.15
CA ALA A 313 19.14 -9.64 2.51
C ALA A 313 17.69 -9.61 3.04
N THR A 314 17.11 -10.78 3.33
CA THR A 314 15.80 -10.89 4.00
C THR A 314 15.84 -10.27 5.38
N LEU A 315 16.84 -10.59 6.22
CA LEU A 315 16.98 -10.04 7.56
C LEU A 315 17.20 -8.52 7.53
N LEU A 316 18.00 -8.02 6.59
CA LEU A 316 18.21 -6.58 6.38
C LEU A 316 16.91 -5.87 5.96
N SER A 317 16.10 -6.49 5.10
CA SER A 317 14.79 -5.96 4.72
C SER A 317 13.78 -5.99 5.87
N LEU A 318 13.84 -7.00 6.75
CA LEU A 318 13.08 -7.00 8.00
C LEU A 318 13.52 -5.85 8.92
N ALA A 319 14.83 -5.65 9.10
CA ALA A 319 15.37 -4.55 9.89
C ALA A 319 14.91 -3.19 9.32
N GLN A 320 14.95 -3.03 7.99
CA GLN A 320 14.40 -1.87 7.30
C GLN A 320 12.92 -1.65 7.66
N ARG A 321 12.07 -2.69 7.62
CA ARG A 321 10.65 -2.57 8.01
C ARG A 321 10.47 -2.20 9.48
N ARG A 322 11.25 -2.81 10.39
CA ARG A 322 11.19 -2.52 11.83
C ARG A 322 11.53 -1.07 12.16
N LEU A 323 12.51 -0.49 11.45
CA LEU A 323 12.87 0.92 11.61
C LEU A 323 11.88 1.86 10.93
N SER A 324 11.41 1.52 9.73
CA SER A 324 10.62 2.43 8.90
C SER A 324 9.13 2.49 9.28
N THR A 325 8.54 1.40 9.76
CA THR A 325 7.12 1.35 10.15
C THR A 325 6.75 2.36 11.24
N PRO A 326 7.46 2.48 12.38
CA PRO A 326 7.13 3.50 13.38
C PRO A 326 7.28 4.92 12.83
N VAL A 327 8.32 5.18 12.03
CA VAL A 327 8.55 6.50 11.38
C VAL A 327 7.40 6.86 10.44
N ARG A 328 6.99 5.94 9.56
CA ARG A 328 5.86 6.15 8.64
C ARG A 328 4.56 6.39 9.38
N ARG A 329 4.29 5.61 10.44
CA ARG A 329 3.10 5.78 11.27
C ARG A 329 3.05 7.17 11.91
N ILE A 330 4.17 7.63 12.46
CA ILE A 330 4.27 8.96 13.08
C ILE A 330 4.12 10.06 12.03
N ARG A 331 4.84 10.01 10.90
CA ARG A 331 4.78 11.03 9.86
C ARG A 331 3.40 11.15 9.19
N ARG A 332 2.77 10.01 8.89
CA ARG A 332 1.57 9.95 8.04
C ARG A 332 0.25 9.90 8.81
N LYS A 333 0.25 9.40 10.05
CA LYS A 333 -0.99 9.15 10.82
C LYS A 333 -1.09 9.89 12.14
N ALA A 334 0.03 10.30 12.75
CA ALA A 334 -0.03 11.01 14.03
C ALA A 334 -0.45 12.47 13.82
N LEU A 335 -1.46 12.91 14.59
CA LEU A 335 -1.86 14.31 14.66
C LEU A 335 -0.83 15.10 15.50
N GLU A 336 -0.51 14.59 16.69
CA GLU A 336 0.41 15.19 17.66
C GLU A 336 1.22 14.08 18.35
N VAL A 337 2.44 14.41 18.78
CA VAL A 337 3.28 13.58 19.66
C VAL A 337 3.87 14.51 20.71
N SER A 338 3.54 14.26 21.97
CA SER A 338 4.05 15.02 23.11
C SER A 338 4.28 14.07 24.30
N GLY A 339 5.30 14.38 25.10
CA GLY A 339 5.69 13.60 26.27
C GLY A 339 6.96 14.13 26.90
N THR A 340 7.39 13.51 27.99
CA THR A 340 8.64 13.86 28.69
C THR A 340 9.36 12.60 29.13
N VAL A 341 10.66 12.51 28.86
CA VAL A 341 11.54 11.50 29.44
C VAL A 341 12.13 12.08 30.71
N ARG A 342 12.03 11.36 31.82
CA ARG A 342 12.73 11.70 33.07
C ARG A 342 13.84 10.69 33.31
N PHE A 343 15.06 11.18 33.38
CA PHE A 343 16.25 10.36 33.57
C PHE A 343 16.52 10.11 35.05
N ARG A 344 17.38 9.12 35.33
CA ARG A 344 17.72 8.69 36.70
C ARG A 344 18.45 9.78 37.49
N ASP A 345 19.13 10.69 36.82
CA ASP A 345 19.82 11.85 37.40
C ASP A 345 18.86 13.03 37.71
N GLY A 346 17.56 12.86 37.46
CA GLY A 346 16.55 13.88 37.68
C GLY A 346 16.39 14.85 36.51
N THR A 347 17.21 14.76 35.47
CA THR A 347 17.04 15.58 34.26
C THR A 347 15.80 15.15 33.48
N THR A 348 15.24 16.08 32.71
CA THR A 348 14.05 15.85 31.90
C THR A 348 14.28 16.33 30.48
N GLU A 349 13.81 15.55 29.51
CA GLU A 349 13.87 15.87 28.09
C GLU A 349 12.46 15.80 27.48
N GLY A 350 12.13 16.75 26.61
CA GLY A 350 10.87 16.74 25.86
C GLY A 350 10.87 15.64 24.81
N LEU A 351 9.84 14.79 24.81
CA LEU A 351 9.64 13.77 23.80
C LEU A 351 8.63 14.25 22.78
N ASP A 352 9.13 14.71 21.63
CA ASP A 352 8.31 15.17 20.53
C ASP A 352 8.36 14.22 19.32
N ARG A 353 7.68 14.61 18.24
CA ARG A 353 7.68 13.87 16.97
C ARG A 353 9.09 13.63 16.45
N GLY A 354 9.95 14.66 16.50
CA GLY A 354 11.31 14.64 15.97
C GLY A 354 12.19 13.65 16.72
N ALA A 355 12.16 13.69 18.05
CA ALA A 355 12.89 12.80 18.93
C ALA A 355 12.59 11.32 18.64
N LEU A 356 11.31 10.96 18.43
CA LEU A 356 10.91 9.57 18.15
C LEU A 356 11.32 9.06 16.76
N ILE A 357 11.45 9.94 15.77
CA ILE A 357 11.81 9.53 14.39
C ILE A 357 13.31 9.60 14.12
N ALA A 358 14.06 10.44 14.84
CA ALA A 358 15.46 10.75 14.55
C ALA A 358 16.35 9.50 14.51
N GLY A 359 16.29 8.67 15.57
CA GLY A 359 17.12 7.45 15.66
C GLY A 359 16.83 6.44 14.55
N PRO A 360 15.59 5.97 14.38
CA PRO A 360 15.25 5.03 13.31
C PRO A 360 15.53 5.57 11.90
N GLU A 361 15.30 6.86 11.65
CA GLU A 361 15.56 7.48 10.36
C GLU A 361 17.07 7.60 10.06
N ALA A 362 17.88 7.96 11.05
CA ALA A 362 19.33 7.95 10.93
C ALA A 362 19.86 6.55 10.61
N GLY A 363 19.35 5.52 11.30
CA GLY A 363 19.66 4.12 11.00
C GLY A 363 19.32 3.74 9.56
N LEU A 364 18.13 4.11 9.08
CA LEU A 364 17.72 3.87 7.70
C LEU A 364 18.63 4.57 6.69
N ARG A 365 19.00 5.84 6.94
CA ARG A 365 19.89 6.63 6.07
C ARG A 365 21.28 5.99 5.93
N LEU A 366 21.83 5.47 7.02
CA LEU A 366 23.14 4.80 7.00
C LEU A 366 23.07 3.43 6.32
N LEU A 367 22.04 2.64 6.62
CA LEU A 367 21.93 1.27 6.12
C LEU A 367 21.76 1.21 4.59
N TRP A 368 20.98 2.10 3.97
CA TRP A 368 20.82 2.08 2.51
C TRP A 368 22.13 2.44 1.80
N LEU A 369 22.86 3.45 2.32
CA LEU A 369 24.18 3.84 1.80
C LEU A 369 25.19 2.70 1.96
N ALA A 370 25.22 2.07 3.14
CA ALA A 370 26.10 0.93 3.40
C ALA A 370 25.80 -0.23 2.46
N MET A 371 24.53 -0.57 2.24
CA MET A 371 24.18 -1.69 1.38
C MET A 371 24.53 -1.43 -0.09
N VAL A 372 24.29 -0.21 -0.58
CA VAL A 372 24.71 0.21 -1.93
C VAL A 372 26.22 0.12 -2.08
N ALA A 373 26.99 0.71 -1.16
CA ALA A 373 28.44 0.73 -1.21
C ALA A 373 29.05 -0.69 -1.15
N LEU A 374 28.58 -1.53 -0.22
CA LEU A 374 29.05 -2.91 -0.08
C LEU A 374 28.75 -3.74 -1.33
N SER A 375 27.55 -3.61 -1.91
CA SER A 375 27.17 -4.41 -3.07
C SER A 375 27.89 -3.97 -4.35
N ILE A 376 28.12 -2.66 -4.52
CA ILE A 376 28.97 -2.14 -5.60
C ILE A 376 30.40 -2.63 -5.44
N GLY A 377 30.97 -2.53 -4.23
CA GLY A 377 32.34 -3.00 -3.96
C GLY A 377 32.50 -4.50 -4.19
N ALA A 378 31.53 -5.30 -3.74
CA ALA A 378 31.54 -6.75 -3.94
C ALA A 378 31.48 -7.14 -5.43
N LEU A 379 30.64 -6.46 -6.23
CA LEU A 379 30.56 -6.72 -7.66
C LEU A 379 31.81 -6.23 -8.40
N ALA A 380 32.29 -5.03 -8.08
CA ALA A 380 33.49 -4.47 -8.69
C ALA A 380 34.71 -5.38 -8.48
N ALA A 381 34.83 -5.98 -7.29
CA ALA A 381 35.89 -6.95 -6.98
C ALA A 381 35.87 -8.19 -7.89
N ARG A 382 34.71 -8.57 -8.45
CA ARG A 382 34.58 -9.67 -9.43
C ARG A 382 34.97 -9.29 -10.85
N TRP A 383 34.94 -8.01 -11.18
CA TRP A 383 35.33 -7.51 -12.50
C TRP A 383 36.76 -7.00 -12.55
N SER A 384 37.37 -6.73 -11.40
CA SER A 384 38.75 -6.24 -11.28
C SER A 384 39.79 -7.33 -11.05
N GLY A 385 39.38 -8.54 -10.69
CA GLY A 385 40.24 -9.71 -10.48
C GLY A 385 39.88 -10.80 -11.46
#